data_AF-A0A0F9I7G0-F1
#
_entry.id   AF-A0A0F9I7G0-F1
#
_cell.length_a   1.000
_cell.length_b   1.000
_cell.length_c   1.000
_cell.angle_alpha   90.00
_cell.angle_beta   90.00
_cell.angle_gamma   90.00
#
_symmetry.space_group_name_H-M   'P 1'
#
loop_
_entity.id
_entity.type
_entity.pdbx_description
1 polymer ?
#
loop_
_entity_poly.entity_id
_entity_poly.type
_entity_poly.pdbx_seq_one_letter_code
_entity_poly.pdbx_strand_id
1 'polypeptide(L)'
;MQPTGIYAPWEEDEAFHTIFNGIRDFTVVEIGRCWELYDLVFQTSHLEGIILEVGCWKGGSGVVLAQASRLCDPATPVYLCDTFVGTVKGGEVDGEYMKDGCFNEATVAGVQKLVFKYNLQNIK
;
A
#
# COMPACT_ATOMS: atom_id res chain seq x y z
N MET A 1 -26.22 -6.96 -9.13
CA MET A 1 -26.19 -5.76 -10.00
C MET A 1 -24.88 -5.05 -9.74
N GLN A 2 -23.96 -5.00 -10.71
CA GLN A 2 -22.84 -4.06 -10.62
C GLN A 2 -23.34 -2.69 -11.08
N PRO A 3 -23.02 -1.59 -10.38
CA PRO A 3 -23.38 -0.26 -10.84
C PRO A 3 -22.64 0.02 -12.15
N THR A 4 -23.39 0.30 -13.22
CA THR A 4 -22.85 0.73 -14.50
C THR A 4 -22.52 2.22 -14.40
N GLY A 5 -21.32 2.55 -13.91
CA GLY A 5 -20.87 3.94 -13.76
C GLY A 5 -19.84 4.18 -12.67
N ILE A 6 -18.96 3.22 -12.38
CA ILE A 6 -17.85 3.47 -11.46
C ILE A 6 -16.83 4.31 -12.23
N TYR A 7 -16.68 5.58 -11.84
CA TYR A 7 -15.57 6.41 -12.30
C TYR A 7 -14.25 5.71 -11.90
N ALA A 8 -13.51 5.25 -12.91
CA ALA A 8 -12.31 4.43 -12.76
C ALA A 8 -11.11 5.16 -13.40
N PRO A 9 -10.67 6.29 -12.82
CA PRO A 9 -9.63 7.15 -13.40
C PRO A 9 -8.31 6.41 -13.62
N TRP A 10 -8.05 5.35 -12.84
CA TRP A 10 -6.86 4.53 -13.00
C TRP A 10 -6.75 3.88 -14.38
N GLU A 11 -7.87 3.60 -15.07
CA GLU A 11 -7.89 2.94 -16.39
C GLU A 11 -7.11 3.73 -17.47
N GLU A 12 -6.95 5.04 -17.28
CA GLU A 12 -6.25 5.92 -18.23
C GLU A 12 -4.82 6.29 -17.76
N ASP A 13 -4.40 5.86 -16.56
CA ASP A 13 -3.08 6.16 -16.01
C ASP A 13 -2.13 4.97 -16.14
N GLU A 14 -1.35 4.96 -17.24
CA GLU A 14 -0.37 3.92 -17.53
C GLU A 14 0.73 3.79 -16.46
N ALA A 15 1.11 4.91 -15.83
CA ALA A 15 2.13 4.92 -14.79
C ALA A 15 1.62 4.16 -13.56
N PHE A 16 0.43 4.50 -13.07
CA PHE A 16 -0.21 3.81 -11.98
C PHE A 16 -0.46 2.33 -12.30
N HIS A 17 -0.93 1.99 -13.50
CA HIS A 17 -1.11 0.59 -13.91
C HIS A 17 0.18 -0.21 -13.86
N THR A 18 1.31 0.37 -14.27
CA THR A 18 2.63 -0.27 -14.22
C THR A 18 3.02 -0.58 -12.78
N ILE A 19 2.77 0.36 -11.87
CA ILE A 19 3.01 0.19 -10.43
C ILE A 19 2.13 -0.93 -9.89
N PHE A 20 0.81 -0.79 -10.04
CA PHE A 20 -0.18 -1.71 -9.45
C PHE A 20 0.00 -3.15 -9.95
N ASN A 21 0.20 -3.34 -11.25
CA ASN A 21 0.41 -4.66 -11.83
C ASN A 21 1.66 -5.36 -11.26
N GLY A 22 2.70 -4.60 -10.92
CA GLY A 22 3.92 -5.17 -10.35
C GLY A 22 3.81 -5.55 -8.87
N ILE A 23 2.85 -4.96 -8.15
CA ILE A 23 2.65 -5.15 -6.70
C ILE A 23 1.43 -6.00 -6.35
N ARG A 24 0.66 -6.47 -7.32
CA ARG A 24 -0.63 -7.16 -7.12
C ARG A 24 -0.55 -8.37 -6.18
N ASP A 25 0.57 -9.11 -6.19
CA ASP A 25 0.77 -10.27 -5.29
C ASP A 25 1.29 -9.90 -3.89
N PHE A 26 1.53 -8.62 -3.66
CA PHE A 26 2.10 -8.05 -2.44
C PHE A 26 1.14 -7.09 -1.72
N THR A 27 -0.07 -6.91 -2.23
CA THR A 27 -1.16 -6.22 -1.55
C THR A 27 -2.47 -7.00 -1.63
N VAL A 28 -3.32 -6.86 -0.61
CA VAL A 28 -4.73 -7.27 -0.67
C VAL A 28 -5.66 -6.08 -0.90
N VAL A 29 -5.08 -4.88 -0.99
CA VAL A 29 -5.80 -3.65 -1.34
C VAL A 29 -6.09 -3.67 -2.84
N GLU A 30 -7.38 -3.59 -3.16
CA GLU A 30 -7.88 -3.58 -4.53
C GLU A 30 -7.54 -2.28 -5.29
N ILE A 31 -7.50 -2.37 -6.62
CA ILE A 31 -6.97 -1.33 -7.51
C ILE A 31 -7.54 0.07 -7.24
N GLY A 32 -8.85 0.18 -7.04
CA GLY A 32 -9.50 1.48 -6.77
C GLY A 32 -9.02 2.12 -5.47
N ARG A 33 -8.81 1.33 -4.41
CA ARG A 33 -8.25 1.83 -3.15
C ARG A 33 -6.77 2.16 -3.26
N CYS A 34 -6.00 1.39 -4.03
CA CYS A 34 -4.62 1.76 -4.36
C CYS A 34 -4.55 3.06 -5.17
N TRP A 35 -5.51 3.32 -6.06
CA TRP A 35 -5.61 4.58 -6.79
C TRP A 35 -5.90 5.74 -5.84
N GLU A 36 -6.85 5.59 -4.91
CA GLU A 36 -7.13 6.61 -3.90
C GLU A 36 -5.87 6.96 -3.09
N LEU A 37 -5.07 5.98 -2.70
CA LEU A 37 -3.78 6.21 -2.02
C LEU A 37 -2.79 6.95 -2.92
N TYR A 38 -2.67 6.54 -4.18
CA TYR A 38 -1.79 7.17 -5.17
C TYR A 38 -2.16 8.65 -5.36
N ASP A 39 -3.42 8.93 -5.63
CA ASP A 39 -3.95 10.29 -5.85
C ASP A 39 -3.85 11.16 -4.59
N LEU A 40 -4.14 10.60 -3.41
CA LEU A 40 -4.04 11.32 -2.13
C LEU A 40 -2.63 11.87 -1.88
N VAL A 41 -1.58 11.15 -2.31
CA VAL A 41 -0.20 11.65 -2.18
C VAL A 41 0.03 12.91 -3.00
N PHE A 42 -0.50 13.00 -4.23
CA PHE A 42 -0.41 14.22 -5.03
C PHE A 42 -1.20 15.37 -4.39
N GLN A 43 -2.42 15.09 -3.92
CA GLN A 43 -3.28 16.09 -3.28
C GLN A 43 -2.64 16.68 -2.02
N THR A 44 -1.90 15.87 -1.27
CA THR A 44 -1.26 16.27 0.00
C THR A 44 0.21 16.66 -0.14
N SER A 45 0.78 16.61 -1.34
CA SER A 45 2.21 16.88 -1.61
C SER A 45 2.70 18.28 -1.21
N HIS A 46 1.79 19.23 -1.03
CA HIS A 46 2.09 20.58 -0.57
C HIS A 46 2.28 20.69 0.95
N LEU A 47 1.98 19.62 1.70
CA LEU A 47 2.14 19.55 3.14
C LEU A 47 3.49 18.93 3.50
N GLU A 48 4.20 19.53 4.45
CA GLU A 48 5.39 18.93 5.02
C GLU A 48 5.01 17.77 5.95
N GLY A 49 5.74 16.65 5.87
CA GLY A 49 5.50 15.52 6.76
C GLY A 49 6.11 14.21 6.29
N ILE A 50 5.52 13.12 6.80
CA ILE A 50 5.85 11.75 6.44
C ILE A 50 4.57 11.02 6.03
N ILE A 51 4.72 9.91 5.30
CA ILE A 51 3.64 8.96 5.08
C ILE A 51 3.88 7.76 6.00
N LEU A 52 2.83 7.32 6.71
CA LEU A 52 2.88 6.16 7.60
C LEU A 52 1.75 5.20 7.22
N GLU A 53 2.10 3.97 6.87
CA GLU A 53 1.14 2.87 6.68
C GLU A 53 1.23 1.92 7.88
N VAL A 54 0.11 1.72 8.57
CA VAL A 54 -0.01 0.80 9.72
C VAL A 54 -0.82 -0.43 9.28
N GLY A 55 -0.17 -1.59 9.30
CA GLY A 55 -0.68 -2.83 8.71
C GLY A 55 -0.35 -2.92 7.22
N CYS A 56 0.93 -3.12 6.89
CA CYS A 56 1.40 -3.11 5.51
C CYS A 56 1.46 -4.50 4.84
N TRP A 57 1.28 -5.60 5.59
CA TRP A 57 1.43 -6.97 5.09
C TRP A 57 2.74 -7.14 4.29
N LYS A 58 2.66 -7.55 3.02
CA LYS A 58 3.81 -7.73 2.11
C LYS A 58 4.33 -6.43 1.50
N GLY A 59 3.73 -5.28 1.82
CA GLY A 59 4.23 -3.93 1.50
C GLY A 59 3.82 -3.37 0.14
N GLY A 60 2.89 -3.99 -0.58
CA GLY A 60 2.51 -3.58 -1.93
C GLY A 60 1.87 -2.19 -2.02
N SER A 61 0.95 -1.84 -1.11
CA SER A 61 0.38 -0.48 -1.00
C SER A 61 1.43 0.54 -0.55
N GLY A 62 2.37 0.14 0.31
CA GLY A 62 3.54 0.95 0.67
C GLY A 62 4.41 1.33 -0.53
N VAL A 63 4.59 0.42 -1.50
CA VAL A 63 5.28 0.73 -2.76
C VAL A 63 4.51 1.78 -3.56
N VAL A 64 3.19 1.71 -3.63
CA VAL A 64 2.35 2.73 -4.30
C VAL A 64 2.59 4.11 -3.69
N LEU A 65 2.49 4.23 -2.36
CA LEU A 65 2.73 5.47 -1.62
C LEU A 65 4.15 6.02 -1.84
N ALA A 66 5.15 5.15 -1.81
CA ALA A 66 6.54 5.53 -2.00
C ALA A 66 6.87 5.97 -3.43
N GLN A 67 6.28 5.33 -4.44
CA GLN A 67 6.47 5.74 -5.84
C GLN A 67 5.72 7.03 -6.16
N ALA A 68 4.48 7.19 -5.68
CA ALA A 68 3.73 8.44 -5.83
C ALA A 68 4.47 9.63 -5.20
N SER A 69 4.92 9.47 -3.95
CA SER A 69 5.59 10.56 -3.22
C SER A 69 6.89 11.00 -3.87
N ARG A 70 7.65 10.07 -4.47
CA ARG A 70 8.87 10.41 -5.22
C ARG A 70 8.65 11.28 -6.46
N LEU A 71 7.45 11.25 -7.03
CA LEU A 71 7.09 12.10 -8.16
C LEU A 71 6.84 13.55 -7.71
N CYS A 72 6.52 13.77 -6.43
CA CYS A 72 6.33 15.09 -5.85
C CYS A 72 7.60 15.59 -5.13
N ASP A 73 8.08 14.81 -4.16
CA ASP A 73 9.32 15.06 -3.42
C ASP A 73 10.00 13.72 -3.05
N PRO A 74 11.15 13.40 -3.67
CA PRO A 74 11.88 12.17 -3.39
C PRO A 74 12.45 12.08 -1.96
N ALA A 75 12.46 13.18 -1.19
CA ALA A 75 12.88 13.18 0.20
C ALA A 75 11.77 12.75 1.18
N THR A 76 10.49 12.75 0.76
CA THR A 76 9.34 12.40 1.61
C THR A 76 9.48 10.97 2.16
N PRO A 77 9.67 10.79 3.48
CA PRO A 77 9.81 9.47 4.08
C PRO A 77 8.47 8.71 4.10
N VAL A 78 8.53 7.42 3.79
CA VAL A 78 7.42 6.48 3.92
C VAL A 78 7.81 5.40 4.93
N TYR A 79 7.00 5.22 5.97
CA TYR A 79 7.21 4.20 6.99
C TYR A 79 6.16 3.11 6.84
N LEU A 80 6.62 1.86 6.77
CA LEU A 80 5.76 0.68 6.73
C LEU A 80 5.83 -0.03 8.09
N CYS A 81 4.75 0.05 8.85
CA CYS A 81 4.68 -0.51 10.19
C CYS A 81 3.72 -1.70 10.20
N ASP A 82 4.25 -2.87 10.53
CA ASP A 82 3.46 -4.08 10.72
C ASP A 82 4.04 -4.89 11.89
N THR A 83 3.22 -5.76 12.45
CA THR A 83 3.67 -6.71 13.48
C THR A 83 4.50 -7.84 12.87
N PHE A 84 4.30 -8.14 11.57
CA PHE A 84 4.88 -9.28 10.85
C PHE A 84 4.65 -10.63 11.53
N VAL A 85 3.58 -10.72 12.33
CA VAL A 85 3.09 -11.95 12.94
C VAL A 85 1.59 -12.17 12.68
N GLY A 86 1.00 -11.34 11.81
CA GLY A 86 -0.42 -11.35 11.49
C GLY A 86 -1.27 -10.62 12.53
N THR A 87 -2.59 -10.64 12.30
CA THR A 87 -3.58 -10.07 13.22
C THR A 87 -3.57 -10.82 14.57
N VAL A 88 -3.85 -10.08 15.64
CA VAL A 88 -3.93 -10.60 17.01
C VAL A 88 -5.23 -10.16 17.66
N LYS A 89 -5.73 -10.97 18.60
CA LYS A 89 -6.89 -10.71 19.45
C LYS A 89 -8.22 -10.64 18.70
N GLY A 90 -8.45 -11.56 17.77
CA GLY A 90 -9.78 -11.81 17.22
C GLY A 90 -10.76 -12.27 18.30
N GLY A 91 -11.67 -11.40 18.71
CA GLY A 91 -12.76 -11.72 19.63
C GLY A 91 -14.03 -12.16 18.91
N GLU A 92 -15.02 -12.63 19.67
CA GLU A 92 -16.32 -13.09 19.14
C GLU A 92 -17.13 -11.98 18.41
N VAL A 93 -16.77 -10.71 18.66
CA VAL A 93 -17.39 -9.53 18.02
C VAL A 93 -16.64 -9.06 16.77
N ASP A 94 -15.46 -9.59 16.51
CA ASP A 94 -14.64 -9.18 15.38
C ASP A 94 -15.00 -10.01 14.13
N GLY A 95 -15.07 -9.36 12.97
CA GLY A 95 -15.40 -10.01 11.70
C GLY A 95 -14.38 -11.09 11.31
N GLU A 96 -14.73 -11.98 10.37
CA GLU A 96 -13.89 -13.15 10.03
C GLU A 96 -12.44 -12.84 9.62
N TYR A 97 -12.18 -11.61 9.16
CA TYR A 97 -10.84 -11.10 8.79
C TYR A 97 -9.93 -10.77 9.99
N MET A 98 -10.48 -10.77 11.20
CA MET A 98 -9.76 -10.44 12.44
C MET A 98 -9.46 -11.70 13.26
N LYS A 99 -9.55 -12.90 12.68
CA LYS A 99 -9.15 -14.13 13.35
C LYS A 99 -7.64 -14.13 13.59
N ASP A 100 -7.23 -14.59 14.77
CA ASP A 100 -5.82 -14.67 15.15
C ASP A 100 -4.96 -15.34 14.06
N GLY A 101 -3.89 -14.66 13.68
CA GLY A 101 -2.91 -15.15 12.70
C GLY A 101 -3.28 -14.92 11.23
N CYS A 102 -4.39 -14.25 10.90
CA CYS A 102 -4.60 -13.79 9.52
C CYS A 102 -3.45 -12.86 9.09
N PHE A 103 -2.96 -13.04 7.86
CA PHE A 103 -1.85 -12.27 7.26
C PHE A 103 -0.46 -12.50 7.88
N ASN A 104 -0.25 -13.63 8.57
CA ASN A 104 1.03 -13.95 9.24
C ASN A 104 2.17 -14.40 8.30
N GLU A 105 1.92 -14.52 6.99
CA GLU A 105 2.92 -14.92 6.02
C GLU A 105 3.85 -13.77 5.59
N ALA A 106 3.53 -12.53 5.95
CA ALA A 106 4.39 -11.38 5.70
C ALA A 106 5.61 -11.39 6.63
N THR A 107 6.76 -10.99 6.10
CA THR A 107 8.01 -10.89 6.86
C THR A 107 8.74 -9.60 6.51
N VAL A 108 9.51 -9.07 7.47
CA VAL A 108 10.39 -7.91 7.25
C VAL A 108 11.31 -8.13 6.04
N ALA A 109 11.93 -9.31 5.93
CA ALA A 109 12.81 -9.65 4.82
C ALA A 109 12.07 -9.67 3.47
N GLY A 110 10.82 -10.13 3.45
CA GLY A 110 9.96 -10.10 2.26
C GLY A 110 9.68 -8.68 1.79
N VAL A 111 9.34 -7.79 2.73
CA VAL A 111 9.13 -6.35 2.43
C VAL A 111 10.43 -5.71 1.96
N GLN A 112 11.56 -5.93 2.64
CA GLN A 112 12.85 -5.38 2.23
C GLN A 112 13.27 -5.83 0.82
N LYS A 113 13.00 -7.10 0.46
CA LYS A 113 13.23 -7.59 -0.90
C LYS A 113 12.35 -6.88 -1.94
N LEU A 114 11.10 -6.58 -1.60
CA LEU A 114 10.20 -5.81 -2.45
C LEU A 114 10.71 -4.36 -2.61
N VAL A 115 11.06 -3.69 -1.52
CA VAL A 115 11.65 -2.34 -1.52
C VAL A 115 12.89 -2.27 -2.41
N PHE A 116 13.77 -3.27 -2.30
CA PHE A 116 14.96 -3.39 -3.15
C PHE A 116 14.61 -3.60 -4.63
N LYS A 117 13.64 -4.48 -4.95
CA LYS A 117 13.16 -4.73 -6.32
C LYS A 117 12.73 -3.43 -7.03
N TYR A 118 12.12 -2.50 -6.29
CA TYR A 118 11.65 -1.22 -6.82
C TYR A 118 12.64 -0.06 -6.65
N ASN A 119 13.83 -0.32 -6.10
CA ASN A 119 14.85 0.69 -5.82
C ASN A 119 14.27 1.92 -5.06
N LEU A 120 13.51 1.65 -3.99
CA LEU A 120 12.88 2.67 -3.17
C LEU A 120 13.80 3.03 -2.00
N GLN A 121 14.29 4.28 -2.01
CA GLN A 121 15.20 4.81 -0.99
C GLN A 121 14.47 5.63 0.09
N ASN A 122 13.21 5.96 -0.17
CA ASN A 122 12.36 6.75 0.71
C ASN A 122 11.48 5.90 1.65
N ILE A 123 11.48 4.56 1.50
CA ILE A 123 10.92 3.68 2.52
C ILE A 123 11.94 3.47 3.64
N LYS A 124 11.52 3.67 4.89
CA LYS A 124 12.36 3.58 6.09
C LYS A 124 11.93 2.46 7.01
#